data_AF-A0A1Z5AX36-F1
#
_entry.id   AF-A0A1Z5AX36-F1
#
_cell.length_a   1.000
_cell.length_b   1.000
_cell.length_c   1.000
_cell.angle_alpha   90.00
_cell.angle_beta   90.00
_cell.angle_gamma   90.00
#
_symmetry.space_group_name_H-M   'P 1'
#
loop_
_entity.id
_entity.type
_entity.pdbx_description
1 polymer ?
#
loop_
_entity_poly.entity_id
_entity_poly.type
_entity_poly.pdbx_seq_one_letter_code
_entity_poly.pdbx_strand_id
1 'polypeptide(L)' 'MAIINQFDKRSGITYVYESISYWDKEKKQPRAKRTLIGKRDSNTGEIIPTDGRGRKHKEDPEAANSRKQGNQDRYLSK' A
#
# COMPACT_ATOMS: atom_id res chain seq x y z
N MET A 1 -13.97 -1.54 -4.61
CA MET A 1 -12.52 -1.65 -4.86
C MET A 1 -12.23 -2.96 -5.57
N ALA A 2 -11.16 -3.01 -6.37
CA ALA A 2 -10.64 -4.27 -6.94
C ALA A 2 -9.11 -4.32 -6.83
N ILE A 3 -8.54 -5.50 -6.62
CA ILE A 3 -7.09 -5.73 -6.66
C ILE A 3 -6.69 -6.22 -8.05
N ILE A 4 -5.76 -5.51 -8.68
CA ILE A 4 -5.28 -5.78 -10.04
C ILE A 4 -3.82 -6.18 -10.00
N ASN A 5 -3.53 -7.39 -10.45
CA ASN A 5 -2.17 -7.86 -10.68
C ASN A 5 -1.75 -7.49 -12.11
N GLN A 6 -0.58 -6.87 -12.24
CA GLN A 6 0.04 -6.53 -13.52
C GLN A 6 1.44 -7.15 -13.58
N PHE A 7 1.61 -8.11 -14.46
CA PHE A 7 2.90 -8.77 -14.68
C PHE A 7 3.76 -7.96 -15.64
N ASP A 8 4.93 -7.53 -15.17
CA ASP A 8 5.96 -6.92 -16.01
C ASP A 8 6.91 -7.99 -16.54
N LYS A 9 6.83 -8.25 -17.85
CA LYS A 9 7.66 -9.25 -18.53
C LYS A 9 9.15 -8.90 -18.53
N ARG A 10 9.51 -7.61 -18.38
CA ARG A 10 10.91 -7.17 -18.45
C ARG A 10 11.65 -7.48 -17.16
N SER A 11 10.98 -7.28 -16.02
CA SER A 11 11.56 -7.49 -14.69
C SER A 11 11.15 -8.82 -14.06
N GLY A 12 10.13 -9.49 -14.60
CA GLY A 12 9.54 -10.69 -13.99
C GLY A 12 8.73 -10.39 -12.72
N ILE A 13 8.48 -9.12 -12.42
CA ILE A 13 7.80 -8.69 -11.19
C ILE A 13 6.30 -8.55 -11.47
N THR A 14 5.48 -9.09 -10.57
CA THR A 14 4.03 -8.81 -10.58
C THR A 14 3.74 -7.63 -9.67
N TYR A 15 3.37 -6.50 -10.24
CA TYR A 15 2.91 -5.34 -9.49
C TYR A 15 1.43 -5.47 -9.12
N VAL A 16 1.09 -5.03 -7.92
CA VAL A 16 -0.26 -5.12 -7.37
C VAL A 16 -0.82 -3.71 -7.20
N TYR A 17 -1.99 -3.47 -7.75
CA TYR A 17 -2.67 -2.18 -7.70
C TYR A 17 -4.04 -2.32 -7.03
N GLU A 18 -4.37 -1.37 -6.17
CA GLU A 18 -5.74 -1.12 -5.76
C GLU A 18 -6.43 -0.24 -6.82
N SER A 19 -7.61 -0.65 -7.28
CA SER A 19 -8.42 0.07 -8.25
C SER A 19 -9.73 0.55 -7.62
N ILE A 20 -9.97 1.86 -7.71
CA ILE A 20 -11.17 2.53 -7.21
C ILE A 20 -11.95 3.09 -8.39
N SER A 21 -13.12 2.52 -8.67
CA SER A 21 -14.04 2.98 -9.70
C SER A 21 -14.91 4.12 -9.16
N TYR A 22 -15.17 5.14 -9.97
CA TYR A 22 -16.08 6.24 -9.66
C TYR A 22 -16.83 6.69 -10.91
N TRP A 23 -18.02 7.26 -10.71
CA TRP A 23 -18.76 7.92 -11.79
C TRP A 23 -18.25 9.35 -11.95
N ASP A 24 -17.68 9.66 -13.11
CA ASP A 24 -17.27 11.02 -13.44
C ASP A 24 -18.50 11.80 -13.93
N LYS A 25 -19.00 12.74 -13.10
CA LYS A 25 -20.21 13.52 -13.39
C LYS A 25 -20.02 14.54 -14.51
N GLU A 26 -18.80 15.04 -14.70
CA GLU A 26 -18.48 16.01 -15.75
C GLU A 26 -18.48 15.31 -17.11
N LYS A 27 -17.79 14.16 -17.19
CA LYS A 27 -17.66 13.37 -18.42
C LYS A 27 -18.78 12.36 -18.63
N LYS A 28 -19.68 12.22 -17.64
CA LYS A 28 -20.83 11.31 -17.62
C LYS A 28 -20.46 9.87 -18.01
N GLN A 29 -19.36 9.35 -17.44
CA GLN A 29 -18.87 8.01 -17.74
C GLN A 29 -18.21 7.36 -16.52
N PRO A 30 -18.15 6.02 -16.45
CA PRO A 30 -17.38 5.34 -15.42
C PRO A 30 -15.88 5.57 -15.63
N ARG A 31 -15.17 5.89 -14.56
CA ARG A 31 -13.71 6.02 -14.52
C ARG A 31 -13.14 5.23 -13.37
N ALA A 32 -11.83 4.99 -13.40
CA ALA A 32 -11.12 4.34 -12.31
C ALA A 32 -9.77 5.01 -12.04
N LYS A 33 -9.34 4.98 -10.79
CA LYS A 33 -8.00 5.38 -10.34
C LYS A 33 -7.28 4.17 -9.74
N ARG A 34 -6.03 3.95 -10.16
CA ARG A 34 -5.18 2.87 -9.67
C ARG A 34 -4.07 3.40 -8.78
N THR A 35 -3.88 2.77 -7.62
CA THR A 35 -2.80 3.04 -6.68
C THR A 35 -1.95 1.78 -6.56
N LEU A 36 -0.65 1.87 -6.85
CA LEU A 36 0.26 0.74 -6.68
C LEU A 36 0.43 0.47 -5.19
N ILE A 37 0.05 -0.71 -4.70
CA ILE A 37 0.15 -1.08 -3.28
C ILE A 37 1.44 -1.84 -2.98
N GLY A 38 1.97 -2.58 -3.96
CA GLY A 38 3.21 -3.31 -3.79
C GLY A 38 3.54 -4.21 -4.98
N LYS A 39 4.49 -5.11 -4.77
CA LYS A 39 4.81 -6.23 -5.67
C LYS A 39 4.35 -7.54 -5.04
N ARG A 40 3.98 -8.52 -5.84
CA ARG A 40 3.63 -9.86 -5.39
C ARG A 40 4.90 -10.69 -5.31
N ASP A 41 5.10 -11.38 -4.20
CA ASP A 41 6.13 -12.41 -4.08
C ASP A 41 5.72 -13.63 -4.92
N SER A 42 6.65 -14.16 -5.72
CA SER A 42 6.37 -15.30 -6.60
C SER A 42 6.22 -16.62 -5.84
N ASN A 43 6.80 -16.72 -4.64
CA ASN A 43 6.85 -17.95 -3.85
C ASN A 43 5.74 -17.98 -2.79
N THR A 44 5.49 -16.87 -2.11
CA THR A 44 4.47 -16.78 -1.04
C THR A 44 3.15 -16.22 -1.53
N GLY A 45 3.14 -15.50 -2.65
CA GLY A 45 1.95 -14.80 -3.15
C GLY A 45 1.56 -13.57 -2.32
N GLU A 46 2.35 -13.20 -1.31
CA GLU A 46 2.14 -12.04 -0.46
C GLU A 46 2.43 -10.73 -1.19
N ILE A 47 1.83 -9.64 -0.71
CA ILE A 47 2.03 -8.30 -1.27
C ILE A 47 3.12 -7.60 -0.46
N ILE A 48 4.30 -7.46 -1.07
CA ILE A 48 5.43 -6.74 -0.50
C ILE A 48 5.34 -5.27 -0.92
N PRO A 49 5.24 -4.32 0.03
CA PRO A 49 5.21 -2.90 -0.31
C PRO A 49 6.49 -2.50 -1.05
N THR A 50 6.34 -1.63 -2.05
CA THR A 50 7.50 -1.06 -2.75
C THR A 50 8.11 0.04 -1.90
N ASP A 51 9.43 0.26 -1.99
CA ASP A 51 10.23 1.19 -1.16
C ASP A 51 9.84 2.68 -1.22
N GLY A 52 8.71 3.01 -1.84
CA GLY A 52 8.11 4.33 -1.77
C GLY A 52 8.92 5.43 -2.43
N ARG A 53 9.90 5.13 -3.29
CA ARG A 53 10.60 6.17 -4.08
C ARG A 53 9.56 7.04 -4.81
N GLY A 54 9.35 8.26 -4.31
CA GLY A 54 8.37 9.23 -4.82
C GLY A 54 7.01 9.29 -4.14
N ARG A 55 6.75 8.57 -3.02
CA ARG A 55 5.51 8.70 -2.25
C ARG A 55 5.76 9.15 -0.82
N LYS A 56 5.11 10.25 -0.43
CA LYS A 56 4.89 10.57 0.98
C LYS A 56 4.07 9.42 1.56
N HIS A 57 4.67 8.68 2.48
CA HIS A 57 4.03 7.57 3.19
C HIS A 57 2.75 8.11 3.85
N LYS A 58 1.58 7.71 3.36
CA LYS A 58 0.36 7.84 4.16
C LYS A 58 0.32 6.60 5.02
N GLU A 59 0.65 6.79 6.29
CA GLU A 59 0.62 5.73 7.29
C GLU A 59 -0.80 5.16 7.36
N ASP A 60 -0.93 3.85 7.17
CA ASP A 60 -2.16 3.15 7.52
C ASP A 60 -2.37 3.29 9.02
N PRO A 61 -3.50 3.85 9.49
CA PRO A 61 -3.73 4.13 10.92
C PRO A 61 -3.76 2.87 11.78
N GLU A 62 -3.87 1.69 11.17
CA GLU A 62 -3.91 0.38 11.86
C GLU A 62 -2.51 -0.14 12.24
N ALA A 63 -1.47 0.16 11.45
CA ALA A 63 -0.10 -0.29 11.72
C ALA A 63 0.64 0.56 12.78
N ALA A 64 0.11 1.74 13.12
CA ALA A 64 0.73 2.66 14.07
C ALA A 64 0.48 2.31 15.54
N ASN A 65 -0.59 1.55 15.85
CA ASN A 65 -1.00 1.25 17.23
C ASN A 65 -0.20 0.13 17.91
N SER A 66 0.52 -0.72 17.18
CA SER A 66 1.30 -1.82 17.78
C SER A 66 2.71 -1.41 18.27
N ARG A 67 3.19 -0.19 17.92
CA ARG A 67 4.56 0.26 18.22
C ARG A 67 4.73 1.07 19.51
N LYS A 68 3.65 1.37 20.25
CA LYS A 68 3.68 2.29 21.41
C LYS A 68 3.49 1.64 22.79
N GLN A 69 3.95 0.42 23.00
CA GLN A 69 4.03 -0.15 24.36
C GLN A 69 5.45 -0.63 24.64
N GLY A 70 6.34 0.25 25.09
CA GLY A 70 7.70 -0.15 25.41
C GLY A 70 8.68 0.95 25.74
N ASN A 71 8.35 1.81 26.72
CA ASN A 71 9.33 2.41 27.67
C ASN A 71 8.61 3.45 28.54
N GLN A 72 8.15 3.05 29.74
CA GLN A 72 7.76 4.02 30.78
C GLN A 72 8.63 3.95 32.05
N ASP A 73 9.63 3.07 32.11
CA ASP A 73 10.35 2.79 33.37
C ASP A 73 11.78 3.34 33.41
N ARG A 74 12.01 4.59 33.00
CA ARG A 74 13.38 5.17 33.07
C ARG A 74 13.52 6.53 33.75
N TYR A 75 12.46 7.08 34.35
CA TYR A 75 12.51 8.36 35.07
C TYR A 75 11.89 8.26 36.46
N LEU A 76 12.56 7.57 37.38
CA LEU A 76 12.25 7.63 38.83
C LEU A 76 13.45 7.25 39.73
N SER A 77 14.67 7.54 39.27
CA SER A 77 15.88 7.40 40.10
C SER A 77 16.87 8.51 39.81
N LYS A 78 16.65 9.69 40.39
CA LYS A 78 17.68 10.58 40.93
C LYS A 78 17.04 11.78 41.62
#